data_AF-A0A1G4K8Q5-F1
#
_entry.id   AF-A0A1G4K8Q5-F1
#
_cell.length_a   1.000
_cell.length_b   1.000
_cell.length_c   1.000
_cell.angle_alpha   90.00
_cell.angle_beta   90.00
_cell.angle_gamma   90.00
#
_symmetry.space_group_name_H-M   'P 1'
#
loop_
_entity.id
_entity.type
_entity.pdbx_description
1 polymer ?
#
loop_
_entity_poly.entity_id
_entity_poly.type
_entity_poly.pdbx_seq_one_letter_code
_entity_poly.pdbx_strand_id
1 'polypeptide(L)'
;MAITGLAISPEIAQLLTNAARRFSRYISLYVDVLNKYIGYQRRVSTLRFERATLIKYVKKLRFLNEHLIDVEFSEWIGNDLASTAASLGTYLIRCLEILDLLNFYLTQSLRNETISKTLNENLVFSGECIVVMETTYQHYVKFTQWMLESLGLEDQDLTIEVIQFARKCAKEDEVDLEKTDDILLQEVDRVRDADEYHELLKEWDQVLLDRLQLLREDFDAESDRWQTFFEARR
;
A
#
# COMPACT_ATOMS: atom_id res chain seq x y z
N MET A 1 11.64 -12.94 20.81
CA MET A 1 11.09 -14.32 20.77
C MET A 1 9.65 -14.18 20.32
N ALA A 2 9.30 -14.81 19.19
CA ALA A 2 7.93 -14.82 18.70
C ALA A 2 6.99 -15.40 19.76
N ILE A 3 5.74 -14.91 19.81
CA ILE A 3 4.71 -15.51 20.66
C ILE A 3 4.32 -16.83 20.01
N THR A 4 4.82 -17.93 20.56
CA THR A 4 4.54 -19.27 20.04
C THR A 4 3.28 -19.83 20.69
N GLY A 5 2.43 -20.51 19.89
CA GLY A 5 1.25 -21.21 20.39
C GLY A 5 -0.08 -20.44 20.33
N LEU A 6 -0.12 -19.26 19.68
CA LEU A 6 -1.39 -18.64 19.29
C LEU A 6 -1.96 -19.36 18.06
N ALA A 7 -3.15 -19.89 18.19
CA ALA A 7 -3.86 -20.56 17.11
C ALA A 7 -4.82 -19.60 16.41
N ILE A 8 -5.00 -19.80 15.10
CA ILE A 8 -5.97 -19.04 14.31
C ILE A 8 -7.39 -19.42 14.73
N SER A 9 -8.15 -18.45 15.21
CA SER A 9 -9.60 -18.58 15.40
C SER A 9 -10.35 -18.32 14.08
N PRO A 10 -11.64 -18.74 13.96
CA PRO A 10 -12.47 -18.40 12.79
C PRO A 10 -12.56 -16.90 12.51
N GLU A 11 -12.62 -16.08 13.57
CA GLU A 11 -12.71 -14.62 13.48
C GLU A 11 -11.40 -14.02 12.96
N ILE A 12 -10.25 -14.49 13.48
CA ILE A 12 -8.93 -14.08 12.99
C ILE A 12 -8.75 -14.50 11.53
N ALA A 13 -9.13 -15.73 11.17
CA ALA A 13 -9.07 -16.20 9.78
C ALA A 13 -9.88 -15.28 8.84
N GLN A 14 -11.10 -14.91 9.24
CA GLN A 14 -11.93 -14.00 8.46
C GLN A 14 -11.30 -12.61 8.30
N LEU A 15 -10.71 -12.07 9.37
CA LEU A 15 -10.06 -10.76 9.32
C LEU A 15 -8.76 -10.78 8.50
N LEU A 16 -7.96 -11.84 8.55
CA LEU A 16 -6.78 -12.00 7.69
C LEU A 16 -7.19 -12.11 6.22
N THR A 17 -8.28 -12.82 5.91
CA THR A 17 -8.87 -12.83 4.57
C THR A 17 -9.34 -11.45 4.15
N ASN A 18 -9.96 -10.69 5.06
CA ASN A 18 -10.35 -9.31 4.78
C ASN A 18 -9.12 -8.44 4.48
N ALA A 19 -8.05 -8.53 5.26
CA ALA A 19 -6.81 -7.81 5.02
C ALA A 19 -6.22 -8.11 3.64
N ALA A 20 -6.14 -9.39 3.24
CA ALA A 20 -5.73 -9.77 1.89
C ALA A 20 -6.62 -9.13 0.81
N ARG A 21 -7.94 -9.15 1.01
CA ARG A 21 -8.91 -8.48 0.12
C ARG A 21 -8.75 -6.95 0.12
N ARG A 22 -8.38 -6.31 1.23
CA ARG A 22 -8.07 -4.87 1.29
C ARG A 22 -6.84 -4.55 0.45
N PHE A 23 -5.79 -5.35 0.52
CA PHE A 23 -4.63 -5.21 -0.37
C PHE A 23 -4.99 -5.44 -1.83
N SER A 24 -5.80 -6.46 -2.12
CA SER A 24 -6.30 -6.69 -3.48
C SER A 24 -7.05 -5.47 -4.03
N ARG A 25 -7.94 -4.89 -3.23
CA ARG A 25 -8.68 -3.68 -3.59
C ARG A 25 -7.75 -2.48 -3.75
N TYR A 26 -6.74 -2.32 -2.90
CA TYR A 26 -5.73 -1.26 -3.02
C TYR A 26 -5.02 -1.31 -4.37
N ILE A 27 -4.52 -2.49 -4.74
CA ILE A 27 -3.87 -2.72 -6.03
C ILE A 27 -4.84 -2.48 -7.19
N SER A 28 -6.09 -2.93 -7.05
CA SER A 28 -7.12 -2.75 -8.08
C SER A 28 -7.40 -1.27 -8.36
N LEU A 29 -7.48 -0.43 -7.32
CA LEU A 29 -7.65 1.03 -7.48
C LEU A 29 -6.52 1.64 -8.31
N TYR A 30 -5.27 1.28 -8.02
CA TYR A 30 -4.12 1.70 -8.83
C TYR A 30 -4.24 1.21 -10.28
N VAL A 31 -4.58 -0.06 -10.47
CA VAL A 31 -4.74 -0.63 -11.82
C VAL A 31 -5.81 0.14 -12.60
N ASP A 32 -6.93 0.48 -11.98
CA ASP A 32 -8.05 1.16 -12.64
C ASP A 32 -7.70 2.59 -13.03
N VAL A 33 -7.19 3.41 -12.09
CA VAL A 33 -6.79 4.79 -12.38
C VAL A 33 -5.66 4.83 -13.41
N LEU A 34 -4.69 3.92 -13.33
CA LEU A 34 -3.58 3.87 -14.27
C LEU A 34 -4.02 3.42 -15.66
N ASN A 35 -5.01 2.54 -15.79
CA ASN A 35 -5.56 2.19 -17.11
C ASN A 35 -6.18 3.40 -17.79
N LYS A 36 -6.97 4.20 -17.05
CA LYS A 36 -7.53 5.46 -17.55
C LYS A 36 -6.39 6.42 -17.93
N TYR A 37 -5.42 6.60 -17.04
CA TYR A 37 -4.26 7.48 -17.25
C TYR A 37 -3.42 7.10 -18.48
N ILE A 38 -3.10 5.82 -18.66
CA ILE A 38 -2.42 5.25 -19.84
C ILE A 38 -3.24 5.50 -21.13
N GLY A 39 -4.57 5.47 -21.01
CA GLY A 39 -5.50 5.82 -22.09
C GLY A 39 -5.34 7.28 -22.52
N TYR A 40 -5.29 8.21 -21.57
CA TYR A 40 -5.06 9.63 -21.85
C TYR A 40 -3.66 9.91 -22.40
N GLN A 41 -2.60 9.31 -21.82
CA GLN A 41 -1.23 9.46 -22.30
C GLN A 41 -1.04 9.00 -23.76
N ARG A 42 -1.90 8.11 -24.29
CA ARG A 42 -1.86 7.72 -25.71
C ARG A 42 -2.05 8.91 -26.65
N ARG A 43 -2.76 9.96 -26.22
CA ARG A 43 -3.02 11.18 -26.99
C ARG A 43 -1.86 12.19 -26.90
N VAL A 44 -0.81 11.89 -26.13
CA VAL A 44 0.36 12.75 -25.92
C VAL A 44 1.62 12.04 -26.40
N SER A 45 2.05 12.33 -27.63
CA SER A 45 3.13 11.62 -28.30
C SER A 45 4.49 11.70 -27.59
N THR A 46 4.72 12.79 -26.86
CA THR A 46 5.97 13.03 -26.11
C THR A 46 6.12 12.10 -24.91
N LEU A 47 5.03 11.50 -24.40
CA LEU A 47 5.02 10.61 -23.22
C LEU A 47 4.95 9.11 -23.59
N ARG A 48 5.31 8.74 -24.82
CA ARG A 48 5.13 7.37 -25.33
C ARG A 48 5.93 6.32 -24.56
N PHE A 49 7.10 6.68 -24.02
CA PHE A 49 8.00 5.75 -23.34
C PHE A 49 7.61 5.61 -21.87
N GLU A 50 7.26 6.71 -21.23
CA GLU A 50 6.68 6.80 -19.89
C GLU A 50 5.41 5.94 -19.81
N ARG A 51 4.55 6.06 -20.82
CA ARG A 51 3.37 5.22 -20.96
C ARG A 51 3.71 3.73 -21.01
N ALA A 52 4.78 3.34 -21.71
CA ALA A 52 5.22 1.94 -21.78
C ALA A 52 5.70 1.43 -20.41
N THR A 53 6.42 2.28 -19.65
CA THR A 53 6.82 2.01 -18.27
C THR A 53 5.61 1.80 -17.36
N LEU A 54 4.60 2.67 -17.41
CA LEU A 54 3.36 2.49 -16.65
C LEU A 54 2.61 1.21 -17.00
N ILE A 55 2.55 0.84 -18.28
CA ILE A 55 1.96 -0.44 -18.70
C ILE A 55 2.70 -1.61 -18.02
N LYS A 56 4.03 -1.54 -17.85
CA LYS A 56 4.80 -2.59 -17.17
C LYS A 56 4.44 -2.68 -15.68
N TYR A 57 4.31 -1.54 -14.99
CA TYR A 57 3.83 -1.51 -13.60
C TYR A 57 2.43 -2.07 -13.47
N VAL A 58 1.47 -1.62 -14.29
CA VAL A 58 0.08 -2.12 -14.26
C VAL A 58 0.03 -3.63 -14.47
N LYS A 59 0.83 -4.19 -15.40
CA LYS A 59 0.93 -5.64 -15.60
C LYS A 59 1.44 -6.37 -14.36
N LYS A 60 2.46 -5.81 -13.69
CA LYS A 60 3.00 -6.39 -12.45
C LYS A 60 1.98 -6.33 -11.32
N LEU A 61 1.30 -5.20 -11.14
CA LEU A 61 0.22 -5.04 -10.16
C LEU A 61 -0.90 -6.05 -10.38
N ARG A 62 -1.37 -6.25 -11.62
CA ARG A 62 -2.38 -7.27 -11.93
C ARG A 62 -1.92 -8.68 -11.55
N PHE A 63 -0.69 -9.05 -11.90
CA PHE A 63 -0.12 -10.35 -11.54
C PHE A 63 -0.06 -10.56 -10.02
N LEU A 64 0.29 -9.52 -9.25
CA LEU A 64 0.28 -9.61 -7.80
C LEU A 64 -1.16 -9.76 -7.27
N ASN A 65 -2.08 -8.96 -7.83
CA ASN A 65 -3.48 -8.96 -7.41
C ASN A 65 -4.16 -10.33 -7.57
N GLU A 66 -3.84 -11.05 -8.65
CA GLU A 66 -4.37 -12.41 -8.90
C GLU A 66 -4.14 -13.35 -7.71
N HIS A 67 -3.01 -13.23 -7.00
CA HIS A 67 -2.71 -14.09 -5.86
C HIS A 67 -3.43 -13.66 -4.58
N LEU A 68 -3.95 -12.44 -4.49
CA LEU A 68 -4.64 -11.94 -3.29
C LEU A 68 -6.16 -12.15 -3.36
N ILE A 69 -6.73 -12.23 -4.57
CA ILE A 69 -8.18 -12.35 -4.77
C ILE A 69 -8.71 -13.65 -4.17
N ASP A 70 -7.97 -14.74 -4.35
CA ASP A 70 -8.42 -16.10 -4.00
C ASP A 70 -7.93 -16.56 -2.62
N VAL A 71 -7.33 -15.67 -1.82
CA VAL A 71 -6.79 -16.04 -0.50
C VAL A 71 -7.92 -16.19 0.51
N GLU A 72 -8.07 -17.40 1.02
CA GLU A 72 -8.95 -17.72 2.14
C GLU A 72 -8.16 -18.43 3.25
N PHE A 73 -8.30 -17.95 4.49
CA PHE A 73 -7.62 -18.52 5.66
C PHE A 73 -8.52 -19.46 6.47
N SER A 74 -9.74 -19.76 5.99
CA SER A 74 -10.69 -20.65 6.67
C SER A 74 -10.13 -22.07 6.87
N GLU A 75 -9.34 -22.56 5.92
CA GLU A 75 -8.68 -23.87 6.02
C GLU A 75 -7.50 -23.88 7.01
N TRP A 76 -7.10 -22.71 7.52
CA TRP A 76 -5.92 -22.53 8.37
C TRP A 76 -6.32 -22.34 9.84
N ILE A 77 -7.61 -22.46 10.16
CA ILE A 77 -8.11 -22.44 11.54
C ILE A 77 -7.42 -23.52 12.37
N GLY A 78 -6.91 -23.14 13.54
CA GLY A 78 -6.14 -24.02 14.43
C GLY A 78 -4.64 -24.09 14.10
N ASN A 79 -4.19 -23.57 12.95
CA ASN A 79 -2.76 -23.45 12.66
C ASN A 79 -2.11 -22.33 13.49
N ASP A 80 -0.78 -22.35 13.54
CA ASP A 80 0.02 -21.31 14.18
C ASP A 80 -0.17 -19.96 13.48
N LEU A 81 -0.58 -18.95 14.26
CA LEU A 81 -0.86 -17.61 13.79
C LEU A 81 0.40 -16.92 13.27
N ALA A 82 1.53 -17.07 13.95
CA ALA A 82 2.78 -16.40 13.59
C ALA A 82 3.30 -16.87 12.23
N SER A 83 3.31 -18.18 11.98
CA SER A 83 3.69 -18.76 10.68
C SER A 83 2.80 -18.26 9.53
N THR A 84 1.50 -18.14 9.80
CA THR A 84 0.51 -17.66 8.82
C THR A 84 0.68 -16.18 8.53
N ALA A 85 0.83 -15.36 9.57
CA ALA A 85 1.08 -13.93 9.47
C ALA A 85 2.42 -13.65 8.75
N ALA A 86 3.48 -14.42 9.02
CA ALA A 86 4.76 -14.31 8.32
C ALA A 86 4.61 -14.58 6.81
N SER A 87 3.87 -15.63 6.45
CA SER A 87 3.64 -16.01 5.04
C SER A 87 2.87 -14.92 4.30
N LEU A 88 1.79 -14.41 4.89
CA LEU A 88 1.03 -13.29 4.34
C LEU A 88 1.89 -12.02 4.28
N GLY A 89 2.53 -11.65 5.38
CA GLY A 89 3.36 -10.45 5.50
C GLY A 89 4.47 -10.40 4.46
N THR A 90 5.18 -11.52 4.22
CA THR A 90 6.18 -11.61 3.15
C THR A 90 5.61 -11.20 1.79
N TYR A 91 4.39 -11.64 1.48
CA TYR A 91 3.73 -11.29 0.22
C TYR A 91 3.29 -9.83 0.19
N LEU A 92 2.75 -9.32 1.29
CA LEU A 92 2.31 -7.92 1.42
C LEU A 92 3.50 -6.96 1.29
N ILE A 93 4.63 -7.26 1.93
CA ILE A 93 5.89 -6.49 1.81
C ILE A 93 6.29 -6.38 0.34
N ARG A 94 6.32 -7.49 -0.41
CA ARG A 94 6.65 -7.47 -1.85
C ARG A 94 5.70 -6.57 -2.66
N CYS A 95 4.42 -6.52 -2.30
CA CYS A 95 3.46 -5.62 -2.95
C CYS A 95 3.77 -4.16 -2.60
N LEU A 96 4.09 -3.87 -1.34
CA LEU A 96 4.42 -2.53 -0.87
C LEU A 96 5.70 -1.99 -1.50
N GLU A 97 6.75 -2.79 -1.63
CA GLU A 97 7.99 -2.34 -2.29
C GLU A 97 7.76 -1.98 -3.76
N ILE A 98 6.90 -2.74 -4.46
CA ILE A 98 6.55 -2.41 -5.85
C ILE A 98 5.69 -1.14 -5.93
N LEU A 99 4.79 -0.95 -4.96
CA LEU A 99 3.98 0.26 -4.86
C LEU A 99 4.80 1.49 -4.49
N ASP A 100 5.84 1.36 -3.67
CA ASP A 100 6.75 2.45 -3.32
C ASP A 100 7.49 2.96 -4.56
N LEU A 101 8.12 2.05 -5.30
CA LEU A 101 8.79 2.37 -6.56
C LEU A 101 7.84 3.04 -7.57
N LEU A 102 6.60 2.57 -7.63
CA LEU A 102 5.57 3.15 -8.49
C LEU A 102 5.14 4.53 -8.01
N ASN A 103 4.92 4.72 -6.70
CA ASN A 103 4.54 5.99 -6.11
C ASN A 103 5.62 7.04 -6.36
N PHE A 104 6.89 6.71 -6.12
CA PHE A 104 8.00 7.59 -6.44
C PHE A 104 8.03 7.95 -7.94
N TYR A 105 7.84 6.95 -8.82
CA TYR A 105 7.80 7.20 -10.25
C TYR A 105 6.63 8.14 -10.64
N LEU A 106 5.42 7.90 -10.16
CA LEU A 106 4.22 8.67 -10.51
C LEU A 106 4.28 10.11 -9.98
N THR A 107 4.61 10.27 -8.71
CA THR A 107 4.45 11.52 -7.97
C THR A 107 5.64 12.47 -8.13
N GLN A 108 6.83 11.92 -8.43
CA GLN A 108 8.07 12.70 -8.60
C GLN A 108 8.55 12.67 -10.05
N SER A 109 9.06 11.52 -10.50
CA SER A 109 9.80 11.44 -11.78
C SER A 109 8.91 11.73 -12.99
N LEU A 110 7.78 11.03 -13.11
CA LEU A 110 6.84 11.19 -14.20
C LEU A 110 6.12 12.53 -14.15
N ARG A 111 5.83 13.05 -12.95
CA ARG A 111 5.27 14.39 -12.77
C ARG A 111 6.16 15.44 -13.43
N ASN A 112 7.43 15.48 -13.04
CA ASN A 112 8.40 16.46 -13.55
C ASN A 112 8.59 16.32 -15.06
N GLU A 113 8.68 15.07 -15.55
CA GLU A 113 8.83 14.79 -16.98
C GLU A 113 7.59 15.21 -17.79
N THR A 114 6.39 15.00 -17.24
CA THR A 114 5.13 15.40 -17.87
C THR A 114 5.02 16.91 -17.96
N ILE A 115 5.33 17.64 -16.89
CA ILE A 115 5.33 19.11 -16.88
C ILE A 115 6.36 19.63 -17.89
N SER A 116 7.57 19.08 -17.89
CA SER A 116 8.64 19.47 -18.81
C SER A 116 8.25 19.26 -20.28
N LYS A 117 7.70 18.09 -20.63
CA LYS A 117 7.36 17.73 -22.02
C LYS A 117 6.06 18.35 -22.54
N THR A 118 5.13 18.70 -21.65
CA THR A 118 3.81 19.21 -22.05
C THR A 118 3.61 20.68 -21.72
N LEU A 119 4.51 21.27 -20.94
CA LEU A 119 4.47 22.66 -20.46
C LEU A 119 3.18 23.00 -19.70
N ASN A 120 2.57 22.02 -19.03
CA ASN A 120 1.37 22.20 -18.21
C ASN A 120 1.22 21.06 -17.18
N GLU A 121 0.26 21.22 -16.26
CA GLU A 121 0.00 20.30 -15.14
C GLU A 121 -1.31 19.49 -15.29
N ASN A 122 -1.93 19.49 -16.48
CA ASN A 122 -3.26 18.89 -16.67
C ASN A 122 -3.24 17.35 -16.63
N LEU A 123 -2.06 16.75 -16.73
CA LEU A 123 -1.85 15.30 -16.78
C LEU A 123 -0.99 14.78 -15.64
N VAL A 124 -0.78 15.55 -14.57
CA VAL A 124 -0.09 15.07 -13.37
C VAL A 124 -1.08 14.94 -12.25
N PHE A 125 -0.95 13.96 -11.35
CA PHE A 125 -1.79 13.87 -10.15
C PHE A 125 -1.77 15.19 -9.36
N SER A 126 -2.92 15.62 -8.81
CA SER A 126 -2.97 16.78 -7.93
C SER A 126 -2.14 16.56 -6.66
N GLY A 127 -1.75 17.65 -6.00
CA GLY A 127 -1.06 17.57 -4.71
C GLY A 127 -1.90 16.87 -3.64
N GLU A 128 -3.22 17.11 -3.63
CA GLU A 128 -4.18 16.47 -2.72
C GLU A 128 -4.17 14.95 -2.91
N CYS A 129 -4.30 14.48 -4.14
CA CYS A 129 -4.25 13.06 -4.45
C CYS A 129 -2.90 12.42 -4.07
N ILE A 130 -1.78 13.14 -4.26
CA ILE A 130 -0.45 12.64 -3.86
C ILE A 130 -0.39 12.43 -2.35
N VAL A 131 -0.90 13.37 -1.55
CA VAL A 131 -0.96 13.23 -0.10
C VAL A 131 -1.80 12.03 0.31
N VAL A 132 -2.94 11.78 -0.35
CA VAL A 132 -3.78 10.61 -0.09
C VAL A 132 -3.08 9.30 -0.48
N MET A 133 -2.34 9.28 -1.59
CA MET A 133 -1.52 8.14 -2.00
C MET A 133 -0.43 7.81 -0.97
N GLU A 134 0.32 8.82 -0.54
CA GLU A 134 1.40 8.68 0.44
C GLU A 134 0.85 8.24 1.81
N THR A 135 -0.20 8.89 2.29
CA THR A 135 -0.84 8.55 3.56
C THR A 135 -1.39 7.13 3.53
N THR A 136 -2.05 6.73 2.45
CA THR A 136 -2.58 5.36 2.30
C THR A 136 -1.44 4.35 2.29
N TYR A 137 -0.38 4.59 1.53
CA TYR A 137 0.80 3.74 1.52
C TYR A 137 1.41 3.57 2.92
N GLN A 138 1.61 4.66 3.67
CA GLN A 138 2.15 4.61 5.03
C GLN A 138 1.28 3.78 5.99
N HIS A 139 -0.06 3.88 5.91
CA HIS A 139 -0.95 3.07 6.74
C HIS A 139 -0.87 1.58 6.40
N TYR A 140 -0.75 1.24 5.11
CA TYR A 140 -0.57 -0.15 4.69
C TYR A 140 0.80 -0.72 5.11
N VAL A 141 1.85 0.10 5.06
CA VAL A 141 3.17 -0.22 5.61
C VAL A 141 3.07 -0.45 7.11
N LYS A 142 2.43 0.46 7.85
CA LYS A 142 2.29 0.37 9.30
C LYS A 142 1.47 -0.84 9.73
N PHE A 143 0.39 -1.14 9.03
CA PHE A 143 -0.39 -2.35 9.25
C PHE A 143 0.47 -3.62 9.06
N THR A 144 1.26 -3.67 7.99
CA THR A 144 2.12 -4.84 7.72
C THR A 144 3.22 -4.98 8.77
N GLN A 145 3.80 -3.87 9.20
CA GLN A 145 4.73 -3.82 10.34
C GLN A 145 4.05 -4.35 11.60
N TRP A 146 2.87 -3.81 11.94
CA TRP A 146 2.12 -4.21 13.12
C TRP A 146 1.79 -5.70 13.12
N MET A 147 1.27 -6.23 12.01
CA MET A 147 0.91 -7.65 11.87
C MET A 147 2.08 -8.60 12.18
N LEU A 148 3.31 -8.17 11.88
CA LEU A 148 4.52 -8.96 12.09
C LEU A 148 5.16 -8.71 13.45
N GLU A 149 5.47 -7.44 13.76
CA GLU A 149 6.17 -7.06 14.99
C GLU A 149 5.33 -7.35 16.25
N SER A 150 3.99 -7.24 16.16
CA SER A 150 3.11 -7.56 17.30
C SER A 150 3.16 -9.03 17.72
N LEU A 151 3.51 -9.93 16.79
CA LEU A 151 3.71 -11.36 17.05
C LEU A 151 5.17 -11.69 17.38
N GLY A 152 6.05 -10.69 17.44
CA GLY A 152 7.48 -10.83 17.68
C GLY A 152 8.26 -11.39 16.48
N LEU A 153 7.76 -11.19 15.26
CA LEU A 153 8.40 -11.57 13.99
C LEU A 153 9.32 -10.43 13.50
N GLU A 154 10.39 -10.18 14.24
CA GLU A 154 11.37 -9.11 13.95
C GLU A 154 12.53 -9.63 13.06
N ASP A 155 12.20 -10.42 12.02
CA ASP A 155 13.21 -10.96 11.09
C ASP A 155 13.71 -9.90 10.11
N GLN A 156 15.01 -9.88 9.80
CA GLN A 156 15.60 -8.99 8.80
C GLN A 156 14.97 -9.19 7.41
N ASP A 157 14.59 -10.42 7.07
CA ASP A 157 13.95 -10.75 5.79
C ASP A 157 12.49 -10.25 5.70
N LEU A 158 11.91 -9.84 6.83
CA LEU A 158 10.54 -9.33 6.96
C LEU A 158 10.51 -7.80 7.18
N THR A 159 11.60 -7.11 6.87
CA THR A 159 11.68 -5.65 6.99
C THR A 159 11.21 -4.96 5.72
N ILE A 160 10.50 -3.84 5.90
CA ILE A 160 10.08 -2.95 4.81
C ILE A 160 11.15 -1.85 4.67
N GLU A 161 11.61 -1.60 3.44
CA GLU A 161 12.73 -0.68 3.16
C GLU A 161 12.47 0.72 3.76
N VAL A 162 11.26 1.26 3.55
CA VAL A 162 10.89 2.60 4.02
C VAL A 162 10.97 2.74 5.55
N ILE A 163 10.67 1.68 6.30
CA ILE A 163 10.75 1.69 7.78
C ILE A 163 12.22 1.71 8.20
N GLN A 164 13.07 0.89 7.58
CA GLN A 164 14.50 0.85 7.90
C GLN A 164 15.17 2.18 7.56
N PHE A 165 14.80 2.78 6.44
CA PHE A 165 15.27 4.10 6.04
C PHE A 165 14.83 5.17 7.06
N ALA A 166 13.55 5.22 7.41
CA ALA A 166 13.04 6.17 8.40
C ALA A 166 13.76 6.04 9.74
N ARG A 167 13.90 4.80 10.26
CA ARG A 167 14.62 4.52 11.53
C ARG A 167 16.09 4.98 11.46
N LYS A 168 16.75 4.79 10.32
CA LYS A 168 18.13 5.22 10.12
C LYS A 168 18.25 6.75 10.14
N CYS A 169 17.38 7.46 9.42
CA CYS A 169 17.35 8.92 9.43
C CYS A 169 17.06 9.47 10.82
N ALA A 170 16.05 8.93 11.51
CA ALA A 170 15.71 9.33 12.88
C ALA A 170 16.90 9.18 13.85
N LYS A 171 17.70 8.11 13.68
CA LYS A 171 18.92 7.90 14.47
C LYS A 171 20.03 8.90 14.14
N GLU A 172 20.20 9.24 12.86
CA GLU A 172 21.17 10.24 12.41
C GLU A 172 20.78 11.66 12.87
N ASP A 173 19.48 11.94 12.91
CA ASP A 173 18.90 13.24 13.28
C ASP A 173 18.59 13.38 14.79
N GLU A 174 18.96 12.40 15.62
CA GLU A 174 18.71 12.35 17.08
C GLU A 174 17.23 12.57 17.46
N VAL A 175 16.30 12.05 16.66
CA VAL A 175 14.85 12.18 16.89
C VAL A 175 14.42 11.39 18.12
N ASP A 176 13.67 12.04 19.01
CA ASP A 176 13.02 11.41 20.15
C ASP A 176 11.85 10.52 19.67
N LEU A 177 12.11 9.21 19.56
CA LEU A 177 11.13 8.23 19.08
C LEU A 177 9.88 8.15 19.99
N GLU A 178 9.98 8.53 21.26
CA GLU A 178 8.84 8.55 22.19
C GLU A 178 7.86 9.69 21.90
N LYS A 179 8.26 10.69 21.10
CA LYS A 179 7.48 11.90 20.81
C LYS A 179 7.29 12.18 19.31
N THR A 180 7.62 11.20 18.46
CA THR A 180 7.53 11.39 17.01
C THR A 180 6.09 11.30 16.52
N ASP A 181 5.70 12.25 15.67
CA ASP A 181 4.42 12.22 14.93
C ASP A 181 4.50 11.31 13.68
N ASP A 182 5.68 10.81 13.33
CA ASP A 182 5.87 9.92 12.19
C ASP A 182 5.38 8.51 12.51
N ILE A 183 4.28 8.12 11.87
CA ILE A 183 3.64 6.80 11.98
C ILE A 183 4.63 5.63 11.76
N LEU A 184 5.62 5.80 10.89
CA LEU A 184 6.59 4.74 10.57
C LEU A 184 7.63 4.54 11.68
N LEU A 185 7.85 5.57 12.52
CA LEU A 185 8.81 5.54 13.62
C LEU A 185 8.20 5.06 14.94
N GLN A 186 6.87 5.10 15.07
CA GLN A 186 6.18 4.62 16.25
C GLN A 186 6.46 3.13 16.50
N GLU A 187 6.72 2.75 17.75
CA GLU A 187 6.96 1.35 18.10
C GLU A 187 5.67 0.52 18.01
N VAL A 188 5.83 -0.78 17.78
CA VAL A 188 4.73 -1.74 17.78
C VAL A 188 4.85 -2.60 19.03
N ASP A 189 3.86 -2.50 19.91
CA ASP A 189 3.76 -3.36 21.07
C ASP A 189 3.39 -4.80 20.68
N ARG A 190 3.92 -5.76 21.44
CA ARG A 190 3.55 -7.16 21.30
C ARG A 190 2.17 -7.40 21.90
N VAL A 191 1.35 -8.19 21.21
CA VAL A 191 0.07 -8.64 21.76
C VAL A 191 0.30 -9.64 22.89
N ARG A 192 -0.65 -9.74 23.81
CA ARG A 192 -0.61 -10.66 24.95
C ARG A 192 -1.20 -12.01 24.61
N ASP A 193 -2.26 -12.01 23.81
CA ASP A 193 -3.03 -13.19 23.44
C ASP A 193 -3.75 -13.02 22.10
N ALA A 194 -4.47 -14.08 21.68
CA ALA A 194 -5.20 -14.10 20.42
C ALA A 194 -6.41 -13.15 20.43
N ASP A 195 -7.01 -12.89 21.59
CA ASP A 195 -8.17 -12.00 21.71
C ASP A 195 -7.76 -10.54 21.48
N GLU A 196 -6.65 -10.11 22.07
CA GLU A 196 -6.06 -8.80 21.80
C GLU A 196 -5.65 -8.64 20.34
N TYR A 197 -5.04 -9.67 19.75
CA TYR A 197 -4.71 -9.66 18.32
C TYR A 197 -5.96 -9.50 17.45
N HIS A 198 -7.03 -10.22 17.77
CA HIS A 198 -8.30 -10.13 17.06
C HIS A 198 -8.90 -8.72 17.12
N GLU A 199 -9.00 -8.10 18.29
CA GLU A 199 -9.57 -6.77 18.43
C GLU A 199 -8.75 -5.71 17.67
N LEU A 200 -7.42 -5.73 17.80
CA LEU A 200 -6.56 -4.81 17.07
C LEU A 200 -6.59 -5.06 15.55
N LEU A 201 -6.65 -6.32 15.11
CA LEU A 201 -6.77 -6.65 13.68
C LEU A 201 -8.08 -6.08 13.08
N LYS A 202 -9.16 -6.12 13.86
CA LYS A 202 -10.46 -5.58 13.48
C LYS A 202 -10.42 -4.06 13.37
N GLU A 203 -9.76 -3.37 14.30
CA GLU A 203 -9.53 -1.93 14.23
C GLU A 203 -8.74 -1.57 12.96
N TRP A 204 -7.67 -2.30 12.68
CA TRP A 204 -6.88 -2.13 11.46
C TRP A 204 -7.70 -2.37 10.19
N ASP A 205 -8.56 -3.39 10.13
CA ASP A 205 -9.42 -3.61 8.94
C ASP A 205 -10.28 -2.38 8.63
N GLN A 206 -10.80 -1.70 9.66
CA GLN A 206 -11.56 -0.47 9.48
C GLN A 206 -10.68 0.68 9.00
N VAL A 207 -9.49 0.87 9.60
CA VAL A 207 -8.54 1.91 9.17
C VAL A 207 -8.16 1.74 7.70
N LEU A 208 -7.86 0.52 7.27
CA LEU A 208 -7.52 0.22 5.88
C LEU A 208 -8.70 0.48 4.94
N LEU A 209 -9.92 0.12 5.36
CA LEU A 209 -11.14 0.39 4.59
C LEU A 209 -11.36 1.89 4.38
N ASP A 210 -11.21 2.69 5.43
CA ASP A 210 -11.40 4.14 5.35
C ASP A 210 -10.36 4.77 4.41
N ARG A 211 -9.10 4.33 4.48
CA ARG A 211 -8.04 4.79 3.56
C ARG A 211 -8.33 4.42 2.11
N LEU A 212 -8.83 3.22 1.86
CA LEU A 212 -9.24 2.78 0.52
C LEU A 212 -10.38 3.63 -0.05
N GLN A 213 -11.32 4.07 0.80
CA GLN A 213 -12.41 4.92 0.36
C GLN A 213 -11.88 6.28 -0.08
N LEU A 214 -11.06 6.93 0.75
CA LEU A 214 -10.45 8.22 0.40
C LEU A 214 -9.63 8.14 -0.89
N LEU A 215 -8.81 7.10 -1.02
CA LEU A 215 -8.01 6.91 -2.24
C LEU A 215 -8.87 6.73 -3.49
N ARG A 216 -9.99 6.00 -3.37
CA ARG A 216 -10.92 5.82 -4.49
C ARG A 216 -11.52 7.16 -4.91
N GLU A 217 -12.01 7.94 -3.95
CA GLU A 217 -12.64 9.24 -4.20
C GLU A 217 -11.67 10.17 -4.95
N ASP A 218 -10.41 10.24 -4.50
CA ASP A 218 -9.37 11.05 -5.14
C ASP A 218 -8.98 10.52 -6.53
N PHE A 219 -8.85 9.20 -6.71
CA PHE A 219 -8.56 8.62 -8.02
C PHE A 219 -9.68 8.83 -9.04
N ASP A 220 -10.93 8.81 -8.60
CA ASP A 220 -12.08 9.12 -9.46
C ASP A 220 -12.10 10.62 -9.81
N ALA A 221 -11.84 11.51 -8.85
CA ALA A 221 -11.71 12.95 -9.11
C ALA A 221 -10.58 13.28 -10.11
N GLU A 222 -9.43 12.61 -9.99
CA GLU A 222 -8.32 12.74 -10.96
C GLU A 222 -8.72 12.27 -12.35
N SER A 223 -9.42 11.14 -12.42
CA SER A 223 -9.93 10.59 -13.68
C SER A 223 -10.86 11.57 -14.40
N ASP A 224 -11.79 12.16 -13.64
CA ASP A 224 -12.76 13.13 -14.15
C ASP A 224 -12.08 14.43 -14.62
N ARG A 225 -11.07 14.89 -13.89
CA ARG A 225 -10.26 16.06 -14.26
C ARG A 225 -9.54 15.84 -15.59
N TRP A 226 -8.90 14.68 -15.76
CA TRP A 226 -8.25 14.33 -17.03
C TRP A 226 -9.27 14.20 -18.16
N GLN A 227 -10.42 13.57 -17.90
CA GLN A 227 -11.48 13.44 -18.88
C GLN A 227 -11.93 14.82 -19.39
N THR A 228 -12.27 15.72 -18.48
CA THR A 228 -12.73 17.08 -18.79
C THR A 228 -11.73 17.83 -19.66
N PHE A 229 -10.44 17.77 -19.33
CA PHE A 229 -9.38 18.39 -20.11
C PHE A 229 -9.31 17.85 -21.54
N PHE A 230 -9.49 16.54 -21.73
CA PHE A 230 -9.39 15.89 -23.03
C PHE A 230 -10.65 15.97 -23.89
N GLU A 231 -11.80 16.24 -23.27
CA GLU A 231 -13.07 16.52 -23.95
C GLU A 231 -13.12 17.98 -24.42
N ALA A 232 -12.64 18.93 -23.61
CA ALA A 232 -12.56 20.35 -24.00
C ALA A 232 -11.65 20.62 -25.21
N ARG A 233 -10.79 19.66 -25.58
CA ARG A 233 -9.89 19.73 -26.76
C ARG A 233 -10.46 19.02 -28.00
N ARG A 234 -11.67 18.46 -27.93
CA ARG A 234 -12.40 17.94 -29.10
C ARG A 234 -13.22 19.06 -29.73
#